data_AF-A0A969UUS8-F1
#
_entry.id   AF-A0A969UUS8-F1
#
_cell.length_a   1.000
_cell.length_b   1.000
_cell.length_c   1.000
_cell.angle_alpha   90.00
_cell.angle_beta   90.00
_cell.angle_gamma   90.00
#
_symmetry.space_group_name_H-M   'P 1'
#
loop_
_entity.id
_entity.type
_entity.pdbx_description
1 polymer ?
#
loop_
_entity_poly.entity_id
_entity_poly.type
_entity_poly.pdbx_seq_one_letter_code
_entity_poly.pdbx_strand_id
1 'polypeptide(L)' 'MQSLANLEQTLLENLRQLPPEKQQEVLDFAEFLRQKTALKQPGRSLKGLWADLDIHISEEDIAEARREMWGNFPRELPE' A
#
# COMPACT_ATOMS: atom_id res chain seq x y z
N MET A 1 -4.27 27.62 23.87
CA MET A 1 -3.44 26.39 23.85
C MET A 1 -4.10 25.39 24.78
N GLN A 2 -4.73 24.34 24.26
CA GLN A 2 -5.20 23.25 25.11
C GLN A 2 -3.98 22.39 25.48
N SER A 3 -3.74 22.20 26.78
CA SER A 3 -2.70 21.30 27.30
C SER A 3 -3.14 19.84 27.14
N LEU A 4 -2.19 18.90 27.10
CA LEU A 4 -2.48 17.45 27.01
C LEU A 4 -3.46 16.96 28.09
N ALA A 5 -3.34 17.49 29.31
CA ALA A 5 -4.25 17.17 30.41
C ALA A 5 -5.71 17.55 30.10
N ASN A 6 -5.93 18.69 29.43
CA ASN A 6 -7.28 19.12 29.03
C ASN A 6 -7.84 18.25 27.89
N LEU A 7 -6.97 17.74 27.01
CA LEU A 7 -7.40 16.90 25.89
C LEU A 7 -7.92 15.54 26.38
N GLU A 8 -7.17 14.87 27.26
CA GLU A 8 -7.56 13.57 27.82
C GLU A 8 -8.88 13.66 28.59
N GLN A 9 -9.05 14.71 29.39
CA GLN A 9 -10.29 14.96 30.15
C GLN A 9 -11.47 15.23 29.23
N THR A 10 -11.30 16.09 28.22
CA THR A 10 -12.35 16.38 27.24
C THR A 10 -12.75 15.11 26.47
N LEU A 11 -11.78 14.28 26.08
CA LEU A 11 -12.07 13.00 25.40
C LEU A 11 -12.85 12.03 26.29
N LEU A 12 -12.46 11.89 27.56
CA LEU A 12 -13.16 11.03 28.52
C LEU A 12 -14.60 11.50 28.77
N GLU A 13 -14.83 12.80 28.89
CA GLU A 13 -16.17 13.37 29.07
C GLU A 13 -17.07 13.08 27.86
N ASN A 14 -16.55 13.28 26.64
CA ASN A 14 -17.30 12.99 25.42
C ASN A 14 -17.56 11.47 25.27
N LEU A 15 -16.58 10.62 25.59
CA LEU A 15 -16.72 9.17 25.45
C LEU A 15 -17.80 8.61 26.39
N ARG A 16 -17.93 9.14 27.61
CA ARG A 16 -18.98 8.75 28.57
C ARG A 16 -20.39 9.14 28.13
N GLN A 17 -20.54 10.16 27.29
CA GLN A 17 -21.84 10.58 26.75
C GLN A 17 -22.29 9.75 25.54
N LEU A 18 -21.37 8.97 24.95
CA LEU A 18 -21.68 8.14 23.79
C LEU A 18 -22.35 6.81 24.21
N PRO A 19 -23.26 6.29 23.37
CA PRO A 19 -23.78 4.94 23.52
C PRO A 19 -22.67 3.88 23.30
N PRO A 20 -22.81 2.67 23.85
CA PRO A 20 -21.75 1.66 23.88
C PRO A 20 -21.21 1.29 22.49
N GLU A 21 -22.05 1.29 21.45
CA GLU A 21 -21.65 1.01 20.08
C GLU A 21 -20.66 2.08 19.55
N LYS A 22 -20.88 3.34 19.92
CA LYS A 22 -20.04 4.47 19.53
C LYS A 22 -18.76 4.56 20.36
N GLN A 23 -18.78 4.07 21.61
CA GLN A 23 -17.57 3.92 22.40
C GLN A 23 -16.61 2.91 21.77
N GLN A 24 -17.14 1.80 21.25
CA GLN A 24 -16.35 0.81 20.51
C GLN A 24 -15.72 1.42 19.24
N GLU A 25 -16.49 2.21 18.47
CA GLU A 25 -15.98 2.87 17.26
C GLU A 25 -14.81 3.83 17.57
N VAL A 26 -14.85 4.54 18.70
CA VAL A 26 -13.75 5.41 19.15
C VAL A 26 -12.52 4.58 19.52
N LEU A 27 -12.70 3.42 20.17
CA LEU A 27 -11.60 2.50 20.48
C LEU A 27 -10.94 1.97 19.20
N ASP A 28 -11.75 1.50 18.25
CA ASP A 28 -11.28 1.00 16.97
C ASP A 28 -10.50 2.08 16.20
N PHE A 29 -10.98 3.32 16.23
CA PHE A 29 -10.30 4.45 15.60
C PHE A 29 -8.97 4.80 16.28
N ALA A 30 -8.89 4.72 17.60
CA ALA A 30 -7.64 4.93 18.34
C ALA A 30 -6.60 3.85 17.98
N GLU A 31 -7.02 2.58 17.87
CA GLU A 31 -6.17 1.49 17.41
C GLU A 31 -5.71 1.69 15.96
N PHE A 32 -6.61 2.12 15.07
CA PHE A 32 -6.28 2.47 13.70
C PHE A 32 -5.21 3.56 13.64
N LEU A 33 -5.34 4.63 14.44
CA LEU A 33 -4.34 5.70 14.49
C LEU A 33 -2.98 5.20 15.00
N ARG A 34 -2.96 4.29 15.98
CA ARG A 34 -1.72 3.65 16.45
C ARG A 34 -1.05 2.84 15.34
N GLN A 35 -1.82 2.05 14.59
CA GLN A 35 -1.31 1.26 13.47
C GLN A 35 -0.84 2.14 12.30
N LYS A 36 -1.56 3.22 12.00
CA LYS A 36 -1.21 4.17 10.94
C LYS A 36 0.07 4.94 11.25
N THR A 37 0.28 5.28 12.53
CA THR A 37 1.47 6.00 13.01
C THR A 37 2.65 5.07 13.28
N ALA A 38 2.39 3.78 13.49
CA ALA A 38 3.45 2.78 13.53
C ALA A 38 4.22 2.88 12.22
N LEU A 39 5.52 3.22 12.33
CA LEU A 39 6.42 3.41 11.20
C LEU A 39 6.25 2.24 10.23
N LYS A 40 5.66 2.53 9.05
CA LYS A 40 5.65 1.55 7.97
C LYS A 40 7.10 1.21 7.70
N GLN A 41 7.48 -0.02 8.01
CA GLN A 41 8.81 -0.51 7.69
C GLN A 41 9.02 -0.24 6.20
N PRO A 42 10.16 0.34 5.80
CA PRO A 42 10.42 0.55 4.39
C PRO A 42 10.23 -0.78 3.68
N GLY A 43 9.44 -0.76 2.61
CA GLY A 43 9.21 -1.96 1.81
C GLY A 43 10.56 -2.56 1.42
N ARG A 44 10.66 -3.90 1.47
CA ARG A 44 11.87 -4.56 0.98
C ARG A 44 12.01 -4.25 -0.51
N SER A 45 13.24 -3.99 -0.94
CA SER A 45 13.54 -3.84 -2.37
C SER A 45 13.12 -5.10 -3.12
N LEU A 46 12.38 -4.94 -4.21
CA LEU A 46 12.04 -6.03 -5.12
C LEU A 46 13.20 -6.39 -6.07
N LYS A 47 14.27 -5.58 -6.08
CA LYS A 47 15.45 -5.85 -6.90
C LYS A 47 16.09 -7.17 -6.48
N GLY A 48 16.25 -8.08 -7.43
CA GLY A 48 16.88 -9.38 -7.20
C GLY A 48 15.93 -10.50 -6.76
N LEU A 49 14.62 -10.24 -6.66
CA LEU A 49 13.63 -11.27 -6.29
C LEU A 49 13.67 -12.51 -7.20
N TRP A 50 14.14 -12.34 -8.44
CA TRP A 50 14.21 -13.37 -9.48
C TRP A 50 15.65 -13.76 -9.84
N ALA A 51 16.64 -13.32 -9.06
CA ALA A 51 18.05 -13.61 -9.35
C ALA A 51 18.37 -15.11 -9.33
N ASP A 52 17.63 -15.88 -8.53
CA ASP A 52 17.85 -17.32 -8.34
C ASP A 52 17.08 -18.19 -9.35
N LEU A 53 16.31 -17.59 -10.27
CA LEU A 53 15.52 -18.36 -11.25
C LEU A 53 16.34 -18.91 -12.42
N ASP A 54 17.65 -18.61 -12.48
CA ASP A 54 18.58 -19.07 -13.52
C ASP A 54 18.06 -18.82 -14.96
N ILE A 55 17.32 -17.72 -15.14
CA ILE A 55 16.72 -17.37 -16.42
C ILE A 55 17.77 -16.65 -17.27
N HIS A 56 18.25 -17.34 -18.31
CA HIS A 56 19.10 -16.77 -19.34
C HIS A 56 18.25 -16.39 -20.55
N ILE A 57 17.94 -15.09 -20.67
CA ILE A 57 17.26 -14.57 -21.86
C ILE A 57 18.34 -14.19 -22.88
N SER A 58 18.42 -14.93 -23.98
CA SER A 58 19.30 -14.61 -25.11
C SER A 58 18.69 -13.55 -26.02
N GLU A 59 19.52 -12.98 -26.90
CA GLU A 59 19.04 -12.07 -27.94
C GLU A 59 18.05 -12.77 -28.90
N GLU A 60 18.26 -14.06 -29.13
CA GLU A 60 17.41 -14.88 -30.00
C GLU A 60 16.02 -15.06 -29.39
N ASP A 61 15.94 -15.35 -28.07
CA ASP A 61 14.66 -15.44 -27.33
C ASP A 61 13.87 -14.11 -27.41
N ILE A 62 14.57 -12.97 -27.31
CA ILE A 62 13.95 -11.65 -27.42
C ILE A 62 13.46 -11.38 -28.85
N ALA A 63 14.26 -11.75 -29.85
CA ALA A 63 13.91 -11.55 -31.26
C ALA A 63 12.72 -12.42 -31.67
N GLU A 64 12.66 -13.66 -31.19
CA GLU A 64 11.55 -14.58 -31.40
C GLU A 64 10.28 -14.03 -30.73
N ALA A 65 10.32 -13.73 -29.42
CA ALA A 65 9.17 -13.17 -28.71
C ALA A 65 8.65 -11.87 -29.33
N ARG A 66 9.55 -11.00 -29.81
CA ARG A 66 9.17 -9.77 -30.54
C ARG A 66 8.48 -10.08 -31.85
N ARG A 67 8.98 -11.05 -32.62
CA ARG A 67 8.37 -11.45 -33.90
C ARG A 67 7.00 -12.08 -33.68
N GLU A 68 6.86 -12.96 -32.70
CA GLU A 68 5.58 -13.60 -32.38
C GLU A 68 4.53 -12.58 -31.94
N MET A 69 4.88 -11.72 -30.97
CA MET A 69 3.92 -10.81 -30.35
C MET A 69 3.65 -9.55 -31.20
N TRP A 70 4.65 -9.08 -31.96
CA TRP A 70 4.58 -7.81 -32.68
C TRP A 70 4.82 -7.95 -34.20
N GLY A 71 4.91 -9.16 -34.74
CA GLY A 71 5.15 -9.39 -36.18
C GLY A 71 4.04 -8.82 -37.07
N ASN A 72 2.80 -8.87 -36.57
CA ASN A 72 1.62 -8.30 -37.24
C ASN A 72 1.23 -6.93 -36.66
N PHE A 73 2.10 -6.31 -35.86
CA PHE A 73 1.78 -5.01 -35.27
C PHE A 73 1.66 -3.96 -36.39
N PRO A 74 0.52 -3.26 -36.50
CA PRO A 74 0.28 -2.32 -37.59
C PRO A 74 1.31 -1.20 -37.54
N ARG A 75 2.04 -1.02 -38.65
CA ARG A 75 3.07 0.02 -38.79
C ARG A 75 2.49 1.36 -39.27
N GLU A 76 1.29 1.33 -39.79
CA GLU A 76 0.49 2.48 -40.20
C GLU A 76 -0.81 2.44 -39.41
N LEU A 77 -1.24 3.60 -38.88
CA LEU A 77 -2.53 3.72 -38.23
C LEU A 77 -3.61 3.72 -39.33
N PRO A 78 -4.72 2.98 -39.16
CA PRO A 78 -5.84 3.09 -40.09
C PRO A 78 -6.36 4.54 -40.11
N GLU A 79 -6.61 5.08 -41.30
CA GLU A 79 -7.19 6.43 -41.50
C GLU A 79 -8.56 6.60 -40.81
#